data_AF-X1H5A5-F1
#
_entry.id   AF-X1H5A5-F1
#
_cell.length_a   1.000
_cell.length_b   1.000
_cell.length_c   1.000
_cell.angle_alpha   90.00
_cell.angle_beta   90.00
_cell.angle_gamma   90.00
#
_symmetry.space_group_name_H-M   'P 1'
#
loop_
_entity.id
_entity.type
_entity.pdbx_description
1 polymer ?
#
loop_
_entity_poly.entity_id
_entity_poly.type
_entity_poly.pdbx_seq_one_letter_code
_entity_poly.pdbx_strand_id
1 'polypeptide(L)'
;RFKVTLNNESDGLELSIPVIAPRLTEAVALYSQTTDKASEAIIVPQDIYPDVGYLEFTTSSSALVGLDGGIEYLVKYPYECLEQKTSRILPFILAEDLINSFNLSALRGKNLRKEVQTTIKEFRDFQGYDGGFKFWKDSYRPSPWLTAYVVYALGKAHGKAYHVDQYMINRALEYLESVLRRDNVDWEYPYNKNVQLTTKCFILYSLALWNKYDHGYMSRLFEKRDQISLFGKTLLLKAAHIYDNSYYEKELRRILLNKIKMAPTT
;
A
#
# COMPACT_ATOMS: atom_id res chain seq x y z
N ARG A 1 -7.68 -30.80 28.82
CA ARG A 1 -8.33 -30.55 30.13
C ARG A 1 -7.51 -31.24 31.21
N PHE A 2 -7.02 -30.49 32.19
CA PHE A 2 -6.34 -31.01 33.38
C PHE A 2 -7.25 -30.77 34.58
N LYS A 3 -7.47 -31.78 35.42
CA LYS A 3 -8.30 -31.68 36.61
C LYS A 3 -7.63 -32.39 37.77
N VAL A 4 -7.59 -31.75 38.93
CA VAL A 4 -7.10 -32.31 40.19
C VAL A 4 -8.23 -32.25 41.21
N THR A 5 -8.32 -33.28 42.05
CA THR A 5 -9.32 -33.38 43.11
C THR A 5 -8.61 -33.78 44.40
N LEU A 6 -8.86 -33.06 45.49
CA LEU A 6 -8.36 -33.38 46.83
C LEU A 6 -9.50 -33.22 47.83
N ASN A 7 -9.89 -34.31 48.51
CA ASN A 7 -11.07 -34.36 49.38
C ASN A 7 -12.34 -33.84 48.66
N ASN A 8 -12.96 -32.77 49.16
CA ASN A 8 -14.14 -32.13 48.58
C ASN A 8 -13.81 -30.94 47.65
N GLU A 9 -12.52 -30.65 47.43
CA GLU A 9 -12.08 -29.55 46.58
C GLU A 9 -11.68 -30.08 45.20
N SER A 10 -12.09 -29.36 44.15
CA SER A 10 -11.68 -29.67 42.78
C SER A 10 -11.22 -28.41 42.07
N ASP A 11 -10.07 -28.51 41.40
CA ASP A 11 -9.57 -27.47 40.52
C ASP A 11 -9.26 -28.07 39.14
N GLY A 12 -9.39 -27.27 38.09
CA GLY A 12 -9.14 -27.73 36.74
C GLY A 12 -8.98 -26.61 35.73
N LEU A 13 -8.10 -26.86 34.76
CA LEU A 13 -7.84 -25.99 33.63
C LEU A 13 -8.32 -26.68 32.35
N GLU A 14 -9.19 -25.99 31.61
CA GLU A 14 -9.56 -26.35 30.26
C GLU A 14 -9.03 -25.29 29.30
N LEU A 15 -8.11 -25.71 28.42
CA LEU A 15 -7.58 -24.87 27.36
C LEU A 15 -8.08 -25.42 26.02
N SER A 16 -8.86 -24.63 25.31
CA SER A 16 -9.25 -24.92 23.93
C SER A 16 -8.21 -24.33 22.98
N ILE A 17 -7.43 -25.18 22.32
CA ILE A 17 -6.49 -24.76 21.29
C ILE A 17 -7.15 -25.03 19.93
N PRO A 18 -7.52 -24.00 19.15
CA PRO A 18 -8.07 -24.22 17.82
C PRO A 18 -6.99 -24.83 16.92
N VAL A 19 -7.27 -26.01 16.36
CA VAL A 19 -6.42 -26.59 15.32
C VAL A 19 -6.86 -26.00 13.98
N ILE A 20 -6.11 -25.02 13.50
CA ILE A 20 -6.33 -24.42 12.18
C ILE A 20 -5.46 -25.21 11.19
N ALA A 21 -6.09 -26.06 10.38
CA ALA A 21 -5.38 -26.72 9.28
C ALA A 21 -5.04 -25.67 8.20
N PRO A 22 -3.76 -25.49 7.81
CA PRO A 22 -3.40 -24.56 6.76
C PRO A 22 -3.89 -25.11 5.43
N ARG A 23 -5.03 -24.60 4.95
CA ARG A 23 -5.58 -24.92 3.64
C ARG A 23 -5.27 -23.76 2.70
N LEU A 24 -4.62 -24.04 1.58
CA LEU A 24 -4.38 -23.05 0.53
C LEU A 24 -5.70 -22.79 -0.18
N THR A 25 -6.16 -21.55 -0.16
CA THR A 25 -7.34 -21.09 -0.89
C THR A 25 -6.91 -20.33 -2.13
N GLU A 26 -7.51 -20.64 -3.28
CA GLU A 26 -7.41 -19.82 -4.48
C GLU A 26 -8.66 -18.94 -4.59
N ALA A 27 -8.48 -17.66 -4.91
CA ALA A 27 -9.57 -16.71 -5.10
C ALA A 27 -9.54 -16.19 -6.54
N VAL A 28 -10.67 -16.28 -7.24
CA VAL A 28 -10.87 -15.74 -8.58
C VAL A 28 -11.99 -14.71 -8.51
N ALA A 29 -11.74 -13.50 -8.99
CA ALA A 29 -12.72 -12.43 -9.03
C ALA A 29 -13.05 -12.07 -10.48
N LEU A 30 -14.33 -12.08 -10.82
CA LEU A 30 -14.86 -11.63 -12.11
C LEU A 30 -15.63 -10.33 -11.89
N TYR A 31 -15.43 -9.36 -12.78
CA TYR A 31 -16.07 -8.05 -12.72
C TYR A 31 -16.77 -7.77 -14.05
N SER A 32 -18.03 -7.38 -13.98
CA SER A 32 -18.85 -7.07 -15.14
C SER A 32 -19.72 -5.85 -14.86
N GLN A 33 -20.05 -5.10 -15.91
CA GLN A 33 -20.98 -3.98 -15.86
C GLN A 33 -22.05 -4.22 -16.92
N THR A 34 -23.33 -4.14 -16.52
CA THR A 34 -24.45 -4.24 -17.46
C THR A 34 -25.55 -3.26 -17.10
N THR A 35 -26.32 -2.84 -18.11
CA THR A 35 -27.56 -2.08 -17.95
C THR A 35 -28.81 -2.95 -18.07
N ASP A 36 -28.66 -4.23 -18.42
CA ASP A 36 -29.77 -5.18 -18.60
C ASP A 36 -29.40 -6.58 -18.09
N LYS A 37 -28.60 -7.33 -18.85
CA LYS A 37 -28.18 -8.70 -18.51
C LYS A 37 -26.69 -8.93 -18.73
N ALA A 38 -26.12 -9.81 -17.92
CA ALA A 38 -24.77 -10.34 -18.06
C ALA A 38 -24.78 -11.83 -17.69
N SER A 39 -23.82 -12.60 -18.17
CA SER A 39 -23.66 -14.01 -17.83
C SER A 39 -22.18 -14.30 -17.68
N GLU A 40 -21.80 -14.91 -16.56
CA GLU A 40 -20.43 -15.23 -16.22
C GLU A 40 -20.33 -16.73 -15.94
N ALA A 41 -19.39 -17.41 -16.58
CA ALA A 41 -19.13 -18.83 -16.37
C ALA A 41 -18.06 -19.00 -15.28
N ILE A 42 -18.31 -19.89 -14.34
CA ILE A 42 -17.40 -20.17 -13.22
C ILE A 42 -16.93 -21.62 -13.32
N ILE A 43 -15.62 -21.78 -13.42
CA ILE A 43 -14.98 -23.09 -13.49
C ILE A 43 -14.55 -23.45 -12.07
N VAL A 44 -15.18 -24.48 -11.50
CA VAL A 44 -14.79 -25.03 -10.20
C VAL A 44 -13.67 -26.05 -10.42
N PRO A 45 -12.49 -25.91 -9.79
CA PRO A 45 -11.41 -26.89 -9.90
C PRO A 45 -11.86 -28.28 -9.40
N GLN A 46 -11.31 -29.36 -9.96
CA GLN A 46 -11.71 -30.72 -9.58
C GLN A 46 -11.15 -31.18 -8.22
N ASP A 47 -9.98 -30.68 -7.83
CA ASP A 47 -9.28 -31.08 -6.60
C ASP A 47 -9.54 -30.10 -5.43
N ILE A 48 -10.81 -29.78 -5.16
CA ILE A 48 -11.19 -28.92 -4.02
C ILE A 48 -11.65 -29.73 -2.81
N TYR A 49 -11.40 -29.21 -1.61
CA TYR A 49 -12.04 -29.70 -0.40
C TYR A 49 -13.51 -29.23 -0.39
N PRO A 50 -14.50 -30.14 -0.32
CA PRO A 50 -15.91 -29.78 -0.48
C PRO A 50 -16.48 -28.94 0.68
N ASP A 51 -15.82 -28.96 1.82
CA ASP A 51 -16.10 -28.13 3.00
C ASP A 51 -15.38 -26.77 2.97
N VAL A 52 -14.67 -26.45 1.88
CA VAL A 52 -13.83 -25.25 1.76
C VAL A 52 -14.14 -24.50 0.49
N GLY A 53 -14.52 -23.24 0.67
CA GLY A 53 -14.81 -22.32 -0.42
C GLY A 53 -16.21 -21.74 -0.30
N TYR A 54 -16.42 -20.65 -1.02
CA TYR A 54 -17.69 -19.96 -1.09
C TYR A 54 -17.75 -19.23 -2.43
N LEU A 55 -18.97 -18.98 -2.89
CA LEU A 55 -19.21 -18.06 -3.98
C LEU A 55 -19.90 -16.83 -3.40
N GLU A 56 -19.27 -15.68 -3.57
CA GLU A 56 -19.84 -14.39 -3.20
C GLU A 56 -20.21 -13.61 -4.46
N PHE A 57 -21.43 -13.10 -4.50
CA PHE A 57 -21.95 -12.30 -5.61
C PHE A 57 -22.46 -10.97 -5.07
N THR A 58 -21.88 -9.88 -5.56
CA THR A 58 -22.20 -8.52 -5.12
C THR A 58 -22.58 -7.67 -6.33
N THR A 59 -23.66 -6.90 -6.21
CA THR A 59 -24.09 -5.95 -7.24
C THR A 59 -24.31 -4.58 -6.61
N SER A 60 -24.04 -3.52 -7.36
CA SER A 60 -24.51 -2.18 -7.01
C SER A 60 -24.62 -1.32 -8.26
N SER A 61 -25.38 -0.24 -8.15
CA SER A 61 -25.58 0.75 -9.21
C SER A 61 -24.38 1.68 -9.42
N SER A 62 -23.25 1.43 -8.75
CA SER A 62 -22.03 2.22 -8.84
C SER A 62 -20.79 1.36 -9.08
N ALA A 63 -19.74 1.95 -9.64
CA ALA A 63 -18.44 1.30 -9.84
C ALA A 63 -17.67 1.00 -8.54
N LEU A 64 -18.26 1.26 -7.37
CA LEU A 64 -17.66 1.07 -6.06
C LEU A 64 -17.92 -0.34 -5.47
N VAL A 65 -18.58 -1.22 -6.22
CA VAL A 65 -18.74 -2.65 -5.90
C VAL A 65 -17.36 -3.29 -5.69
N GLY A 66 -17.16 -3.98 -4.56
CA GLY A 66 -15.92 -4.71 -4.25
C GLY A 66 -14.86 -3.91 -3.49
N LEU A 67 -15.14 -2.65 -3.13
CA LEU A 67 -14.23 -1.85 -2.30
C LEU A 67 -14.15 -2.38 -0.85
N ASP A 68 -15.25 -2.97 -0.38
CA ASP A 68 -15.39 -3.62 0.93
C ASP A 68 -14.35 -4.71 1.16
N GLY A 69 -14.20 -5.65 0.23
CA GLY A 69 -13.26 -6.77 0.37
C GLY A 69 -11.80 -6.33 0.49
N GLY A 70 -11.37 -5.36 -0.33
CA GLY A 70 -10.00 -4.84 -0.29
C GLY A 70 -9.68 -4.08 1.00
N ILE A 71 -10.64 -3.28 1.50
CA ILE A 71 -10.48 -2.54 2.76
C ILE A 71 -10.49 -3.52 3.95
N GLU A 72 -11.40 -4.50 3.96
CA GLU A 72 -11.47 -5.49 5.03
C GLU A 72 -10.21 -6.36 5.10
N TYR A 73 -9.64 -6.75 3.96
CA TYR A 73 -8.37 -7.46 3.90
C TYR A 73 -7.24 -6.66 4.57
N LEU A 74 -7.11 -5.38 4.20
CA LEU A 74 -6.08 -4.50 4.77
C LEU A 74 -6.25 -4.31 6.29
N VAL A 75 -7.50 -4.23 6.77
CA VAL A 75 -7.81 -4.13 8.21
C VAL A 75 -7.40 -5.40 8.97
N LYS A 76 -7.67 -6.57 8.40
CA LYS A 76 -7.45 -7.87 9.06
C LYS A 76 -6.02 -8.39 8.93
N TYR A 77 -5.19 -7.76 8.09
CA TYR A 77 -3.84 -8.26 7.80
C TYR A 77 -2.96 -8.25 9.06
N PRO A 78 -2.47 -9.42 9.54
CA PRO A 78 -1.93 -9.56 10.90
C PRO A 78 -0.44 -9.24 11.03
N TYR A 79 0.21 -8.76 9.97
CA TYR A 79 1.65 -8.63 9.91
C TYR A 79 2.13 -7.21 10.21
N GLU A 80 3.30 -7.11 10.84
CA GLU A 80 3.78 -5.93 11.55
C GLU A 80 4.96 -5.21 10.87
N CYS A 81 5.33 -5.58 9.63
CA CYS A 81 6.32 -4.80 8.88
C CYS A 81 5.84 -3.36 8.67
N LEU A 82 6.78 -2.42 8.54
CA LEU A 82 6.42 -1.03 8.26
C LEU A 82 5.63 -0.86 6.95
N GLU A 83 6.00 -1.61 5.90
CA GLU A 83 5.31 -1.59 4.61
C GLU A 83 3.82 -1.92 4.78
N GLN A 84 3.53 -2.99 5.53
CA GLN A 84 2.17 -3.47 5.79
C GLN A 84 1.40 -2.50 6.68
N LYS A 85 2.02 -2.00 7.76
CA LYS A 85 1.44 -0.94 8.61
C LYS A 85 1.06 0.28 7.80
N THR A 86 1.93 0.70 6.88
CA THR A 86 1.70 1.84 5.98
C THR A 86 0.53 1.54 5.03
N SER A 87 0.52 0.36 4.40
CA SER A 87 -0.55 -0.08 3.50
C SER A 87 -1.91 -0.20 4.21
N ARG A 88 -1.94 -0.63 5.47
CA ARG A 88 -3.17 -0.73 6.28
C ARG A 88 -3.84 0.62 6.51
N ILE A 89 -3.05 1.65 6.84
CA ILE A 89 -3.60 2.97 7.19
C ILE A 89 -3.86 3.87 5.99
N LEU A 90 -3.26 3.57 4.83
CA LEU A 90 -3.38 4.41 3.64
C LEU A 90 -4.82 4.57 3.13
N PRO A 91 -5.66 3.52 3.06
CA PRO A 91 -7.08 3.67 2.75
C PRO A 91 -7.82 4.58 3.73
N PHE A 92 -7.52 4.48 5.03
CA PHE A 92 -8.18 5.32 6.05
C PHE A 92 -7.80 6.80 5.89
N ILE A 93 -6.57 7.08 5.46
CA ILE A 93 -6.13 8.44 5.16
C ILE A 93 -6.82 8.99 3.90
N LEU A 94 -6.92 8.17 2.84
CA LEU A 94 -7.37 8.63 1.53
C LEU A 94 -8.89 8.63 1.36
N ALA A 95 -9.59 7.74 2.05
CA ALA A 95 -10.98 7.40 1.77
C ALA A 95 -11.85 7.37 3.05
N GLU A 96 -11.51 8.15 4.08
CA GLU A 96 -12.27 8.23 5.34
C GLU A 96 -13.77 8.45 5.11
N ASP A 97 -14.13 9.46 4.29
CA ASP A 97 -15.53 9.79 3.99
C ASP A 97 -16.25 8.64 3.27
N LEU A 98 -15.54 8.01 2.33
CA LEU A 98 -16.06 6.89 1.56
C LEU A 98 -16.32 5.69 2.47
N ILE A 99 -15.36 5.34 3.32
CA ILE A 99 -15.48 4.25 4.30
C ILE A 99 -16.65 4.48 5.25
N ASN A 100 -16.79 5.70 5.76
CA ASN A 100 -17.87 6.08 6.67
C ASN A 100 -19.24 5.99 5.97
N SER A 101 -19.32 6.40 4.70
CA SER A 101 -20.57 6.35 3.92
C SER A 101 -21.02 4.93 3.54
N PHE A 102 -20.07 4.02 3.29
CA PHE A 102 -20.36 2.62 2.94
C PHE A 102 -20.66 1.72 4.14
N ASN A 103 -20.53 2.25 5.36
CA ASN A 103 -20.87 1.57 6.62
C ASN A 103 -20.30 0.13 6.72
N LEU A 104 -19.04 -0.02 6.30
CA LEU A 104 -18.34 -1.30 6.25
C LEU A 104 -18.32 -1.95 7.64
N SER A 105 -18.91 -3.14 7.75
CA SER A 105 -19.15 -3.85 9.02
C SER A 105 -17.88 -4.01 9.86
N ALA A 106 -16.75 -4.34 9.24
CA ALA A 106 -15.45 -4.53 9.89
C ALA A 106 -14.86 -3.27 10.56
N LEU A 107 -15.37 -2.09 10.20
CA LEU A 107 -14.89 -0.79 10.66
C LEU A 107 -15.91 -0.03 11.52
N ARG A 108 -17.13 -0.57 11.67
CA ARG A 108 -18.18 0.06 12.49
C ARG A 108 -17.72 0.28 13.93
N GLY A 109 -17.89 1.51 14.41
CA GLY A 109 -17.54 1.91 15.78
C GLY A 109 -16.04 2.08 16.06
N LYS A 110 -15.16 1.84 15.08
CA LYS A 110 -13.73 2.08 15.24
C LYS A 110 -13.39 3.55 15.01
N ASN A 111 -12.50 4.09 15.84
CA ASN A 111 -11.94 5.41 15.61
C ASN A 111 -10.74 5.31 14.66
N LEU A 112 -11.02 5.36 13.35
CA LEU A 112 -10.02 5.23 12.29
C LEU A 112 -8.92 6.28 12.43
N ARG A 113 -9.28 7.52 12.78
CA ARG A 113 -8.32 8.61 12.98
C ARG A 113 -7.31 8.29 14.08
N LYS A 114 -7.77 7.71 15.19
CA LYS A 114 -6.92 7.26 16.29
C LYS A 114 -5.99 6.12 15.85
N GLU A 115 -6.49 5.16 15.08
CA GLU A 115 -5.70 4.03 14.57
C GLU A 115 -4.56 4.50 13.64
N VAL A 116 -4.88 5.39 12.69
CA VAL A 116 -3.89 6.04 11.83
C VAL A 116 -2.87 6.78 12.67
N GLN A 117 -3.31 7.59 13.64
CA GLN A 117 -2.40 8.39 14.46
C GLN A 117 -1.47 7.56 15.34
N THR A 118 -1.95 6.45 15.89
CA THR A 118 -1.13 5.50 16.65
C THR A 118 -0.09 4.84 15.74
N THR A 119 -0.51 4.38 14.56
CA THR A 119 0.39 3.72 13.61
C THR A 119 1.49 4.68 13.10
N ILE A 120 1.16 5.94 12.80
CA ILE A 120 2.16 6.96 12.43
C ILE A 120 3.19 7.19 13.55
N LYS A 121 2.79 7.12 14.82
CA LYS A 121 3.74 7.27 15.95
C LYS A 121 4.76 6.13 15.98
N GLU A 122 4.32 4.90 15.67
CA GLU A 122 5.18 3.72 15.64
C GLU A 122 6.24 3.78 14.53
N PHE A 123 6.05 4.59 13.48
CA PHE A 123 7.01 4.67 12.36
C PHE A 123 8.41 5.06 12.83
N ARG A 124 8.54 5.84 13.91
CA ARG A 124 9.83 6.24 14.48
C ARG A 124 10.70 5.04 14.84
N ASP A 125 10.10 3.93 15.28
CA ASP A 125 10.83 2.72 15.67
C ASP A 125 11.49 2.01 14.48
N PHE A 126 11.08 2.34 13.26
CA PHE A 126 11.60 1.76 12.03
C PHE A 126 12.59 2.69 11.31
N GLN A 127 12.80 3.91 11.81
CA GLN A 127 13.71 4.87 11.19
C GLN A 127 15.17 4.61 11.65
N GLY A 128 16.08 4.50 10.69
CA GLY A 128 17.51 4.37 10.93
C GLY A 128 18.20 5.68 11.32
N TYR A 129 19.48 5.60 11.72
CA TYR A 129 20.31 6.78 12.02
C TYR A 129 20.60 7.65 10.80
N ASP A 130 20.52 7.08 9.60
CA ASP A 130 20.65 7.80 8.33
C ASP A 130 19.34 8.47 7.86
N GLY A 131 18.24 8.31 8.60
CA GLY A 131 16.94 8.91 8.30
C GLY A 131 16.03 8.04 7.41
N GLY A 132 16.56 6.96 6.83
CA GLY A 132 15.78 6.03 6.02
C GLY A 132 14.91 5.10 6.86
N PHE A 133 13.87 4.54 6.26
CA PHE A 133 12.98 3.58 6.91
C PHE A 133 13.31 2.13 6.55
N LYS A 134 13.14 1.26 7.54
CA LYS A 134 13.42 -0.18 7.48
C LYS A 134 12.14 -1.01 7.50
N PHE A 135 12.17 -2.22 6.93
CA PHE A 135 11.02 -3.13 6.96
C PHE A 135 10.69 -3.57 8.38
N TRP A 136 11.72 -3.89 9.17
CA TRP A 136 11.63 -4.27 10.57
C TRP A 136 12.48 -3.35 11.44
N LYS A 137 12.15 -3.25 12.73
CA LYS A 137 12.90 -2.43 13.69
C LYS A 137 14.38 -2.82 13.73
N ASP A 138 14.65 -4.13 13.68
CA ASP A 138 15.98 -4.71 13.79
C ASP A 138 16.69 -4.92 12.43
N SER A 139 16.08 -4.54 11.30
CA SER A 139 16.76 -4.61 10.01
C SER A 139 18.03 -3.74 10.03
N TYR A 140 19.07 -4.20 9.34
CA TYR A 140 20.35 -3.50 9.32
C TYR A 140 20.34 -2.24 8.42
N ARG A 141 19.61 -2.29 7.29
CA ARG A 141 19.63 -1.25 6.27
C ARG A 141 18.24 -0.71 5.98
N PRO A 142 18.09 0.60 5.73
CA PRO A 142 16.85 1.13 5.21
C PRO A 142 16.66 0.79 3.73
N SER A 143 15.40 0.75 3.32
CA SER A 143 15.00 0.56 1.93
C SER A 143 14.61 1.91 1.32
N PRO A 144 15.25 2.36 0.21
CA PRO A 144 14.87 3.61 -0.43
C PRO A 144 13.43 3.62 -0.95
N TRP A 145 12.96 2.48 -1.46
CA TRP A 145 11.58 2.35 -1.93
C TRP A 145 10.59 2.46 -0.77
N LEU A 146 10.85 1.74 0.33
CA LEU A 146 10.01 1.81 1.52
C LEU A 146 9.99 3.22 2.11
N THR A 147 11.15 3.87 2.17
CA THR A 147 11.25 5.24 2.65
C THR A 147 10.41 6.19 1.78
N ALA A 148 10.46 6.04 0.45
CA ALA A 148 9.61 6.81 -0.46
C ALA A 148 8.12 6.55 -0.23
N TYR A 149 7.74 5.30 0.03
CA TYR A 149 6.36 4.91 0.30
C TYR A 149 5.83 5.50 1.62
N VAL A 150 6.63 5.45 2.68
CA VAL A 150 6.31 6.04 3.99
C VAL A 150 6.20 7.55 3.87
N VAL A 151 7.15 8.22 3.20
CA VAL A 151 7.11 9.68 2.96
C VAL A 151 5.86 10.07 2.15
N TYR A 152 5.48 9.27 1.14
CA TYR A 152 4.24 9.45 0.40
C TYR A 152 3.01 9.36 1.32
N ALA A 153 2.91 8.29 2.14
CA ALA A 153 1.79 8.09 3.04
C ALA A 153 1.69 9.20 4.10
N LEU A 154 2.82 9.61 4.69
CA LEU A 154 2.89 10.73 5.62
C LEU A 154 2.49 12.05 4.95
N GLY A 155 2.83 12.26 3.67
CA GLY A 155 2.41 13.46 2.93
C GLY A 155 0.89 13.50 2.73
N LYS A 156 0.28 12.35 2.43
CA LYS A 156 -1.18 12.21 2.38
C LYS A 156 -1.83 12.43 3.74
N ALA A 157 -1.24 11.89 4.81
CA ALA A 157 -1.71 12.07 6.17
C ALA A 157 -1.65 13.55 6.60
N HIS A 158 -0.52 14.22 6.33
CA HIS A 158 -0.35 15.65 6.61
C HIS A 158 -1.40 16.50 5.89
N GLY A 159 -1.68 16.21 4.60
CA GLY A 159 -2.75 16.88 3.84
C GLY A 159 -4.17 16.65 4.39
N LYS A 160 -4.37 15.67 5.26
CA LYS A 160 -5.63 15.37 5.97
C LYS A 160 -5.58 15.78 7.47
N ALA A 161 -4.64 16.66 7.82
CA ALA A 161 -4.44 17.20 9.16
C ALA A 161 -4.15 16.13 10.24
N TYR A 162 -3.52 15.02 9.87
CA TYR A 162 -2.89 14.11 10.84
C TYR A 162 -1.58 14.72 11.35
N HIS A 163 -1.25 14.46 12.62
CA HIS A 163 0.02 14.92 13.17
C HIS A 163 1.16 14.02 12.67
N VAL A 164 2.10 14.63 11.95
CA VAL A 164 3.36 14.02 11.52
C VAL A 164 4.50 14.68 12.29
N ASP A 165 5.39 13.87 12.85
CA ASP A 165 6.55 14.40 13.56
C ASP A 165 7.54 15.07 12.61
N GLN A 166 7.81 16.35 12.83
CA GLN A 166 8.62 17.16 11.92
C GLN A 166 10.08 16.70 11.85
N TYR A 167 10.63 16.21 12.96
CA TYR A 167 12.02 15.74 13.02
C TYR A 167 12.18 14.44 12.20
N MET A 168 11.26 13.49 12.40
CA MET A 168 11.20 12.23 11.67
C MET A 168 11.07 12.46 10.17
N ILE A 169 10.12 13.30 9.73
CA ILE A 169 9.91 13.54 8.30
C ILE A 169 11.09 14.28 7.66
N ASN A 170 11.66 15.29 8.32
CA ASN A 170 12.81 16.02 7.76
C ASN A 170 13.99 15.09 7.47
N ARG A 171 14.31 14.19 8.41
CA ARG A 171 15.37 13.19 8.21
C ARG A 171 15.06 12.20 7.08
N ALA A 172 13.80 11.80 6.93
CA ALA A 172 13.40 10.94 5.81
C ALA A 172 13.52 11.66 4.46
N LEU A 173 13.16 12.95 4.39
CA LEU A 173 13.31 13.78 3.20
C LEU A 173 14.80 13.96 2.83
N GLU A 174 15.67 14.23 3.80
CA GLU A 174 17.12 14.32 3.60
C GLU A 174 17.73 13.01 3.09
N TYR A 175 17.32 11.88 3.68
CA TYR A 175 17.72 10.56 3.21
C TYR A 175 17.32 10.37 1.73
N LEU A 176 16.08 10.67 1.37
CA LEU A 176 15.57 10.54 0.01
C LEU A 176 16.30 11.45 -1.00
N GLU A 177 16.58 12.69 -0.64
CA GLU A 177 17.41 13.60 -1.44
C GLU A 177 18.81 13.02 -1.65
N SER A 178 19.41 12.40 -0.62
CA SER A 178 20.71 11.75 -0.72
C SER A 178 20.70 10.54 -1.67
N VAL A 179 19.59 9.81 -1.75
CA VAL A 179 19.41 8.68 -2.68
C VAL A 179 19.31 9.17 -4.12
N LEU A 180 18.64 10.30 -4.38
CA LEU A 180 18.65 10.93 -5.72
C LEU A 180 20.07 11.38 -6.09
N ARG A 181 20.74 12.04 -5.12
CA ARG A 181 22.20 12.25 -4.92
C ARG A 181 23.10 11.27 -5.68
N ARG A 182 23.02 10.03 -5.22
CA ARG A 182 24.05 9.01 -5.44
C ARG A 182 23.77 8.20 -6.71
N ASP A 183 24.82 7.95 -7.47
CA ASP A 183 24.77 6.98 -8.57
C ASP A 183 24.90 5.54 -8.06
N ASN A 184 25.69 5.33 -7.01
CA ASN A 184 25.80 4.07 -6.28
C ASN A 184 25.02 4.15 -4.95
N VAL A 185 23.73 3.85 -5.03
CA VAL A 185 22.89 3.65 -3.85
C VAL A 185 23.12 2.22 -3.36
N ASP A 186 23.36 2.05 -2.06
CA ASP A 186 23.44 0.74 -1.44
C ASP A 186 22.02 0.18 -1.30
N TRP A 187 21.62 -0.62 -2.29
CA TRP A 187 20.31 -1.25 -2.32
C TRP A 187 20.32 -2.50 -1.43
N GLU A 188 19.24 -2.71 -0.67
CA GLU A 188 19.08 -3.91 0.15
C GLU A 188 19.14 -5.21 -0.68
N TYR A 189 18.72 -5.13 -1.95
CA TYR A 189 18.76 -6.22 -2.92
C TYR A 189 19.37 -5.75 -4.24
N PRO A 190 19.92 -6.66 -5.07
CA PRO A 190 20.50 -6.33 -6.37
C PRO A 190 19.42 -5.98 -7.41
N TYR A 191 18.74 -4.85 -7.20
CA TYR A 191 17.69 -4.38 -8.09
C TYR A 191 18.26 -4.02 -9.47
N ASN A 192 17.58 -4.47 -10.52
CA ASN A 192 17.92 -4.08 -11.89
C ASN A 192 17.71 -2.57 -12.12
N LYS A 193 18.27 -2.05 -13.21
CA LYS A 193 18.24 -0.61 -13.52
C LYS A 193 16.81 -0.04 -13.59
N ASN A 194 15.86 -0.81 -14.11
CA ASN A 194 14.47 -0.40 -14.24
C ASN A 194 13.82 -0.17 -12.88
N VAL A 195 14.04 -1.09 -11.92
CA VAL A 195 13.54 -0.95 -10.55
C VAL A 195 14.19 0.24 -9.86
N GLN A 196 15.51 0.41 -9.99
CA GLN A 196 16.21 1.57 -9.42
C GLN A 196 15.66 2.90 -9.94
N LEU A 197 15.45 3.03 -11.25
CA LEU A 197 14.89 4.24 -11.86
C LEU A 197 13.44 4.47 -11.44
N THR A 198 12.63 3.40 -11.37
CA THR A 198 11.24 3.47 -10.90
C THR A 198 11.18 3.94 -9.45
N THR A 199 12.06 3.44 -8.58
CA THR A 199 12.19 3.91 -7.21
C THR A 199 12.59 5.38 -7.16
N LYS A 200 13.55 5.82 -7.98
CA LYS A 200 13.93 7.25 -8.04
C LYS A 200 12.79 8.15 -8.52
N CYS A 201 11.95 7.69 -9.46
CA CYS A 201 10.71 8.40 -9.82
C CYS A 201 9.75 8.49 -8.64
N PHE A 202 9.62 7.41 -7.86
CA PHE A 202 8.77 7.44 -6.67
C PHE A 202 9.30 8.42 -5.63
N ILE A 203 10.61 8.41 -5.39
CA ILE A 203 11.27 9.35 -4.48
C ILE A 203 10.98 10.79 -4.89
N LEU A 204 11.15 11.13 -6.17
CA LEU A 204 10.87 12.48 -6.65
C LEU A 204 9.41 12.89 -6.44
N TYR A 205 8.46 11.98 -6.70
CA TYR A 205 7.04 12.21 -6.41
C TYR A 205 6.76 12.39 -4.91
N SER A 206 7.36 11.56 -4.06
CA SER A 206 7.21 11.66 -2.61
C SER A 206 7.77 12.96 -2.07
N LEU A 207 8.94 13.41 -2.54
CA LEU A 207 9.52 14.71 -2.17
C LEU A 207 8.63 15.88 -2.64
N ALA A 208 8.04 15.78 -3.83
CA ALA A 208 7.16 16.81 -4.37
C ALA A 208 5.93 17.07 -3.48
N LEU A 209 5.39 16.03 -2.84
CA LEU A 209 4.28 16.16 -1.87
C LEU A 209 4.66 16.99 -0.62
N TRP A 210 5.95 17.17 -0.36
CA TRP A 210 6.50 17.92 0.76
C TRP A 210 7.13 19.25 0.33
N ASN A 211 6.73 19.78 -0.82
CA ASN A 211 7.27 21.00 -1.40
C ASN A 211 8.80 20.95 -1.65
N LYS A 212 9.36 19.75 -1.83
CA LYS A 212 10.75 19.53 -2.24
C LYS A 212 10.78 18.95 -3.65
N TYR A 213 11.10 19.77 -4.64
CA TYR A 213 11.19 19.31 -6.01
C TYR A 213 12.49 19.74 -6.66
N ASP A 214 13.13 18.77 -7.29
CA ASP A 214 14.40 18.96 -7.95
C ASP A 214 14.21 18.86 -9.46
N HIS A 215 14.25 20.02 -10.11
CA HIS A 215 14.12 20.16 -11.56
C HIS A 215 15.23 19.42 -12.31
N GLY A 216 16.45 19.38 -11.75
CA GLY A 216 17.58 18.67 -12.35
C GLY A 216 17.37 17.16 -12.34
N TYR A 217 16.88 16.61 -11.23
CA TYR A 217 16.51 15.19 -11.17
C TYR A 217 15.33 14.83 -12.05
N MET A 218 14.32 15.71 -12.15
CA MET A 218 13.24 15.52 -13.10
C MET A 218 13.79 15.37 -14.52
N SER A 219 14.67 16.29 -14.97
CA SER A 219 15.28 16.22 -16.30
C SER A 219 16.06 14.92 -16.51
N ARG A 220 16.93 14.56 -15.55
CA ARG A 220 17.77 13.36 -15.63
C ARG A 220 16.95 12.07 -15.67
N LEU A 221 15.83 12.00 -14.94
CA LEU A 221 14.91 10.85 -14.99
C LEU A 221 14.12 10.85 -16.29
N PHE A 222 13.66 12.02 -16.76
CA PHE A 222 12.93 12.15 -18.01
C PHE A 222 13.77 11.76 -19.23
N GLU A 223 15.06 12.11 -19.26
CA GLU A 223 16.00 11.65 -20.30
C GLU A 223 16.09 10.13 -20.36
N LYS A 224 16.01 9.47 -19.21
CA LYS A 224 16.06 8.00 -19.09
C LYS A 224 14.70 7.33 -19.20
N ARG A 225 13.63 8.06 -19.53
CA ARG A 225 12.24 7.58 -19.51
C ARG A 225 12.05 6.26 -20.25
N ASP A 226 12.75 5.99 -21.33
CA ASP A 226 12.57 4.74 -22.08
C ASP A 226 12.99 3.50 -21.28
N GLN A 227 13.87 3.65 -20.30
CA GLN A 227 14.31 2.60 -19.37
C GLN A 227 13.40 2.48 -18.13
N ILE A 228 12.44 3.39 -17.97
CA ILE A 228 11.55 3.47 -16.81
C ILE A 228 10.26 2.69 -17.08
N SER A 229 9.81 1.95 -16.06
CA SER A 229 8.54 1.23 -16.09
C SER A 229 7.36 2.18 -16.37
N LEU A 230 6.25 1.63 -16.84
CA LEU A 230 5.02 2.41 -17.02
C LEU A 230 4.60 3.07 -15.70
N PHE A 231 4.69 2.31 -14.60
CA PHE A 231 4.42 2.79 -13.25
C PHE A 231 5.34 3.97 -12.87
N GLY A 232 6.65 3.85 -13.09
CA GLY A 232 7.60 4.94 -12.82
C GLY A 232 7.33 6.21 -13.62
N LYS A 233 6.90 6.08 -14.89
CA LYS A 233 6.47 7.23 -15.71
C LYS A 233 5.24 7.92 -15.15
N THR A 234 4.27 7.17 -14.64
CA THR A 234 3.09 7.73 -13.97
C THR A 234 3.48 8.49 -12.71
N LEU A 235 4.44 8.00 -11.93
CA LEU A 235 4.95 8.71 -10.77
C LEU A 235 5.67 10.01 -11.16
N LEU A 236 6.46 9.95 -12.24
CA LEU A 236 7.14 11.12 -12.79
C LEU A 236 6.13 12.17 -13.29
N LEU A 237 5.05 11.72 -13.94
CA LEU A 237 3.95 12.60 -14.36
C LEU A 237 3.30 13.28 -13.17
N LYS A 238 3.00 12.53 -12.10
CA LYS A 238 2.43 13.09 -10.88
C LYS A 238 3.36 14.13 -10.22
N ALA A 239 4.66 13.88 -10.23
CA ALA A 239 5.64 14.84 -9.72
C ALA A 239 5.67 16.13 -10.57
N ALA A 240 5.66 15.99 -11.90
CA ALA A 240 5.63 17.13 -12.83
C ALA A 240 4.36 17.98 -12.64
N HIS A 241 3.22 17.33 -12.42
CA HIS A 241 1.93 17.99 -12.23
C HIS A 241 1.87 18.83 -10.94
N ILE A 242 2.44 18.34 -9.82
CA ILE A 242 2.47 19.11 -8.56
C ILE A 242 3.20 20.44 -8.71
N TYR A 243 4.17 20.53 -9.63
CA TYR A 243 5.01 21.70 -9.84
C TYR A 243 4.70 22.44 -11.15
N ASP A 244 3.52 22.20 -11.72
CA ASP A 244 3.02 22.86 -12.94
C ASP A 244 4.02 22.84 -14.11
N ASN A 245 4.80 21.76 -14.25
CA ASN A 245 5.74 21.63 -15.36
C ASN A 245 5.04 21.13 -16.63
N SER A 246 4.47 22.08 -17.37
CA SER A 246 3.65 21.82 -18.56
C SER A 246 4.35 20.99 -19.65
N TYR A 247 5.67 21.14 -19.81
CA TYR A 247 6.44 20.37 -20.79
C TYR A 247 6.48 18.88 -20.43
N TYR A 248 6.95 18.54 -19.22
CA TYR A 248 7.05 17.14 -18.81
C TYR A 248 5.68 16.50 -18.66
N GLU A 249 4.68 17.24 -18.17
CA GLU A 249 3.31 16.75 -18.04
C GLU A 249 2.75 16.34 -19.41
N LYS A 250 2.86 17.21 -20.42
CA LYS A 250 2.36 16.95 -21.77
C LYS A 250 3.04 15.73 -22.41
N GLU A 251 4.36 15.65 -22.33
CA GLU A 251 5.11 14.55 -22.94
C GLU A 251 4.88 13.21 -22.22
N LEU A 252 4.88 13.18 -20.89
CA LEU A 252 4.60 11.96 -20.13
C LEU A 252 3.17 11.49 -20.36
N ARG A 253 2.19 12.40 -20.38
CA ARG A 253 0.80 12.08 -20.74
C ARG A 253 0.72 11.45 -22.13
N ARG A 254 1.37 12.03 -23.14
CA ARG A 254 1.41 11.49 -24.51
C ARG A 254 1.99 10.07 -24.53
N ILE A 255 3.11 9.84 -23.84
CA ILE A 255 3.75 8.51 -23.76
C ILE A 255 2.81 7.49 -23.11
N LEU A 256 2.15 7.86 -22.01
CA LEU A 256 1.24 6.96 -21.29
C LEU A 256 0.01 6.61 -22.15
N LEU A 257 -0.62 7.61 -22.78
CA LEU A 257 -1.80 7.41 -23.64
C LEU A 257 -1.49 6.48 -24.83
N ASN A 258 -0.30 6.60 -25.42
CA ASN A 258 0.14 5.71 -26.51
C ASN A 258 0.37 4.26 -26.06
N LYS A 259 0.45 3.99 -24.75
CA LYS A 259 0.62 2.64 -24.18
C LYS A 259 -0.67 2.04 -23.65
N ILE A 260 -1.75 2.81 -23.56
CA ILE A 260 -3.05 2.30 -23.15
C ILE A 260 -3.57 1.40 -24.27
N LYS A 261 -3.67 0.10 -24.00
CA LYS A 261 -4.46 -0.81 -24.83
C LYS A 261 -5.89 -0.74 -24.33
N MET A 262 -6.83 -0.34 -25.18
CA MET A 262 -8.24 -0.59 -24.88
C MET A 262 -8.46 -2.10 -24.97
N ALA A 263 -9.07 -2.70 -23.95
CA ALA A 263 -9.61 -4.05 -24.08
C ALA A 263 -10.56 -4.02 -25.29
N PRO A 264 -10.49 -5.00 -26.22
CA PRO A 264 -11.43 -5.05 -27.33
C PRO A 264 -12.84 -5.13 -26.74
N THR A 265 -13.65 -4.10 -26.99
CA THR A 265 -15.09 -4.15 -26.76
C THR A 265 -15.71 -5.03 -27.84
N THR A 266 -15.74 -6.34 -27.61
CA THR A 266 -16.57 -7.34 -28.31
C THR A 266 -16.60 -8.61 -27.49
#